data_AF-A0A1I1W408-F1
#
_entry.id   AF-A0A1I1W408-F1
#
_cell.length_a   1.000
_cell.length_b   1.000
_cell.length_c   1.000
_cell.angle_alpha   90.00
_cell.angle_beta   90.00
_cell.angle_gamma   90.00
#
_symmetry.space_group_name_H-M   'P 1'
#
loop_
_entity.id
_entity.type
_entity.pdbx_description
1 polymer ?
#
loop_
_entity_poly.entity_id
_entity_poly.type
_entity_poly.pdbx_seq_one_letter_code
_entity_poly.pdbx_strand_id
1 'polypeptide(L)'
;MKKYITVVNIVFFLWGIVYILISEFFRDYVRGYLYLSIGVIIPFMIWDLIKKRKKDKIEGTKDLYNSINRMMIMAVVLVVFFVITKQNHL
;
A
#
# COMPACT_ATOMS: atom_id res chain seq x y z
N MET A 1 -18.60 -2.67 12.69
CA MET A 1 -18.52 -2.06 11.33
C MET A 1 -17.74 -0.73 11.26
N LYS A 2 -17.71 0.13 12.30
CA LYS A 2 -16.99 1.44 12.25
C LYS A 2 -15.45 1.39 12.18
N LYS A 3 -14.82 0.25 12.45
CA LYS A 3 -13.35 0.14 12.60
C LYS A 3 -12.56 0.10 11.28
N TYR A 4 -13.24 -0.14 10.15
CA TYR A 4 -12.63 -0.22 8.82
C TYR A 4 -12.61 1.12 8.07
N ILE A 5 -13.41 2.08 8.53
CA ILE A 5 -13.43 3.46 8.01
C ILE A 5 -12.39 4.25 8.81
N THR A 6 -11.12 4.00 8.53
CA THR A 6 -10.04 4.87 8.99
C THR A 6 -9.77 5.93 7.93
N VAL A 7 -9.38 7.13 8.37
CA VAL A 7 -9.02 8.24 7.48
C VAL A 7 -7.99 7.79 6.44
N VAL A 8 -7.03 6.96 6.86
CA VAL A 8 -6.01 6.37 5.98
C VAL A 8 -6.62 5.52 4.87
N ASN A 9 -7.59 4.65 5.18
CA ASN A 9 -8.25 3.82 4.18
C ASN A 9 -9.06 4.67 3.18
N ILE A 10 -9.71 5.74 3.65
CA ILE A 10 -10.44 6.68 2.77
C ILE A 10 -9.48 7.38 1.81
N VAL A 11 -8.33 7.84 2.32
CA VAL A 11 -7.30 8.50 1.50
C VAL A 11 -6.79 7.55 0.42
N PHE A 12 -6.45 6.31 0.77
CA PHE A 12 -6.01 5.32 -0.22
C PHE A 12 -7.11 4.98 -1.24
N PHE A 13 -8.36 4.89 -0.81
CA PHE A 13 -9.48 4.63 -1.70
C PHE A 13 -9.69 5.76 -2.72
N LEU A 14 -9.67 7.01 -2.26
CA LEU A 14 -9.74 8.19 -3.14
C LEU A 14 -8.53 8.24 -4.09
N TRP A 15 -7.34 7.89 -3.61
CA TRP A 15 -6.13 7.79 -4.44
C TRP A 15 -6.33 6.77 -5.57
N GLY A 16 -6.90 5.61 -5.27
CA GLY A 16 -7.23 4.58 -6.27
C GLY A 16 -8.24 5.06 -7.32
N ILE A 17 -9.26 5.83 -6.91
CA ILE A 17 -10.25 6.41 -7.86
C ILE A 17 -9.56 7.42 -8.79
N VAL A 18 -8.70 8.28 -8.26
CA VAL A 18 -7.95 9.24 -9.07
C VAL A 18 -7.06 8.53 -10.08
N TYR A 19 -6.43 7.42 -9.70
CA TYR A 19 -5.67 6.58 -10.62
C TYR A 19 -6.52 6.09 -11.80
N ILE A 20 -7.72 5.58 -11.54
CA ILE A 20 -8.63 5.08 -12.59
C ILE A 20 -8.98 6.22 -13.55
N LEU A 21 -9.37 7.39 -13.03
CA LEU A 21 -9.69 8.57 -13.83
C LEU A 21 -8.50 9.02 -14.70
N ILE A 22 -7.29 9.06 -14.14
CA ILE A 22 -6.08 9.42 -14.92
C ILE A 22 -5.80 8.35 -15.98
N SER A 23 -6.04 7.06 -15.67
CA SER A 23 -5.80 5.98 -16.61
C SER A 23 -6.72 5.99 -17.84
N GLU A 24 -7.98 6.41 -17.65
CA GLU A 24 -8.96 6.48 -18.72
C GLU A 24 -8.84 7.79 -19.52
N PHE A 25 -8.70 8.93 -18.83
CA PHE A 25 -8.76 10.25 -19.47
C PHE A 25 -7.39 10.85 -19.82
N PHE A 26 -6.32 10.42 -19.14
CA PHE A 26 -5.00 11.07 -19.20
C PHE A 26 -3.86 10.04 -19.22
N ARG A 27 -3.90 9.12 -20.20
CA ARG A 27 -3.03 7.94 -20.26
C ARG A 27 -1.53 8.24 -20.16
N ASP A 28 -1.10 9.37 -20.72
CA ASP A 28 0.31 9.81 -20.69
C ASP A 28 0.78 10.20 -19.28
N TYR A 29 -0.13 10.65 -18.43
CA TYR A 29 0.16 11.09 -17.06
C TYR A 29 0.13 9.93 -16.04
N VAL A 30 -0.33 8.75 -16.44
CA VAL A 30 -0.40 7.56 -15.59
C VAL A 30 0.96 7.24 -14.98
N ARG A 31 2.03 7.28 -15.79
CA ARG A 31 3.39 7.00 -15.30
C ARG A 31 3.85 8.02 -14.26
N GLY A 32 3.66 9.31 -14.56
CA GLY A 32 4.01 10.38 -13.63
C GLY A 32 3.24 10.29 -12.31
N TYR A 33 1.95 9.99 -12.38
CA TYR A 33 1.10 9.77 -11.22
C TYR A 33 1.57 8.58 -10.36
N LEU A 34 1.96 7.47 -10.98
CA LEU A 34 2.50 6.30 -10.27
C LEU A 34 3.83 6.62 -9.58
N TYR A 35 4.74 7.35 -10.25
CA TYR A 35 5.99 7.77 -9.63
C TYR A 35 5.78 8.71 -8.44
N LEU A 36 4.86 9.67 -8.56
CA LEU A 36 4.46 10.53 -7.43
C LEU A 36 3.86 9.71 -6.28
N SER A 37 3.01 8.73 -6.60
CA SER A 37 2.39 7.87 -5.60
C SER A 37 3.45 7.06 -4.83
N ILE A 38 4.45 6.52 -5.52
CA ILE A 38 5.60 5.85 -4.87
C ILE A 38 6.35 6.82 -3.95
N GLY A 39 6.59 8.05 -4.43
CA GLY A 39 7.27 9.10 -3.67
C GLY A 39 6.56 9.51 -2.38
N VAL A 40 5.22 9.40 -2.32
CA VAL A 40 4.43 9.71 -1.12
C VAL A 40 4.27 8.49 -0.21
N ILE A 41 4.04 7.30 -0.78
CA ILE A 41 3.77 6.08 -0.02
C ILE A 41 5.01 5.62 0.74
N ILE A 42 6.20 5.67 0.13
CA ILE A 42 7.44 5.18 0.78
C ILE A 42 7.74 5.94 2.09
N PRO A 43 7.82 7.30 2.10
CA PRO A 43 8.07 8.05 3.33
C PRO A 43 7.00 7.81 4.40
N PHE A 44 5.72 7.76 4.00
CA PHE A 44 4.62 7.51 4.92
C PHE A 44 4.75 6.14 5.59
N MET A 45 5.08 5.10 4.81
CA MET A 45 5.28 3.75 5.31
C MET A 45 6.48 3.65 6.25
N ILE A 46 7.59 4.33 5.93
CA ILE A 46 8.78 4.39 6.81
C ILE A 46 8.43 5.05 8.14
N TRP A 47 7.69 6.17 8.13
CA TRP A 47 7.26 6.82 9.36
C TRP A 47 6.37 5.89 10.20
N ASP A 48 5.35 5.26 9.60
CA ASP A 48 4.47 4.34 10.33
C ASP A 48 5.24 3.19 10.99
N LEU A 49 6.24 2.61 10.29
CA LEU A 49 7.12 1.58 10.85
C LEU A 49 7.96 2.10 12.03
N ILE A 50 8.53 3.30 11.92
CA ILE A 50 9.29 3.92 13.02
C ILE A 50 8.39 4.13 14.23
N LYS A 51 7.14 4.59 14.01
CA LYS A 51 6.16 4.82 15.07
C LYS A 51 5.77 3.51 15.75
N LYS A 52 5.46 2.46 14.99
CA LYS A 52 5.16 1.12 15.51
C LYS A 52 6.32 0.52 16.30
N ARG A 53 7.56 0.67 15.82
CA ARG A 53 8.77 0.20 16.53
C ARG A 53 8.94 0.88 17.88
N LYS A 54 8.73 2.19 17.96
CA LYS A 54 8.79 2.93 19.23
C LYS A 54 7.69 2.47 20.19
N LYS A 55 6.48 2.26 19.68
CA LYS A 55 5.33 1.81 20.47
C LYS A 55 5.53 0.40 21.04
N ASP A 56 5.98 -0.54 20.22
CA ASP A 56 6.28 -1.92 20.64
C ASP A 56 7.35 -1.98 21.74
N LYS A 57 8.36 -1.09 21.69
CA LYS A 57 9.41 -1.02 22.72
C LYS A 57 8.87 -0.54 24.08
N ILE A 58 7.86 0.33 24.08
CA ILE A 58 7.30 0.95 25.30
C ILE A 58 6.19 0.08 25.88
N GLU A 59 5.30 -0.44 25.04
CA GLU A 59 4.08 -1.16 25.46
C GLU A 59 4.25 -2.69 25.44
N GLY A 60 5.38 -3.22 24.97
CA GLY A 60 5.63 -4.67 24.86
C GLY A 60 4.75 -5.36 23.81
N THR A 61 4.13 -4.61 22.91
CA THR A 61 3.27 -5.12 21.84
C THR A 61 4.10 -5.73 20.69
N LYS A 62 3.45 -6.51 19.81
CA LYS A 62 4.07 -7.14 18.62
C LYS A 62 3.51 -6.57 17.31
N ASP A 63 3.10 -5.30 17.29
CA ASP A 63 2.42 -4.70 16.15
C ASP A 63 3.33 -4.56 14.93
N LEU A 64 4.62 -4.29 15.13
CA LEU A 64 5.64 -4.27 14.10
C LEU A 64 5.79 -5.65 13.46
N TYR A 65 5.94 -6.71 14.26
CA TYR A 65 6.06 -8.09 13.78
C TYR A 65 4.82 -8.49 12.96
N ASN A 66 3.62 -8.19 13.48
CA ASN A 66 2.36 -8.47 12.77
C ASN A 66 2.23 -7.65 11.48
N SER A 67 2.75 -6.41 11.45
CA SER A 67 2.78 -5.58 10.24
C SER A 67 3.75 -6.14 9.19
N ILE A 68 4.95 -6.55 9.60
CA ILE A 68 5.95 -7.17 8.71
C ILE A 68 5.41 -8.48 8.13
N ASN A 69 4.82 -9.33 8.96
CA ASN A 69 4.28 -10.61 8.48
C ASN A 69 3.17 -10.42 7.45
N ARG A 70 2.28 -9.44 7.66
CA ARG A 70 1.26 -9.06 6.65
C ARG A 70 1.88 -8.54 5.35
N MET A 71 2.91 -7.69 5.42
CA MET A 71 3.61 -7.21 4.23
C MET A 71 4.30 -8.35 3.47
N MET A 72 4.93 -9.29 4.17
CA MET A 72 5.53 -10.48 3.56
C MET A 72 4.49 -11.36 2.87
N ILE A 73 3.36 -11.65 3.52
CA ILE A 73 2.26 -12.41 2.91
C ILE A 73 1.77 -11.70 1.64
N MET A 74 1.58 -10.38 1.70
CA MET A 74 1.14 -9.61 0.53
C MET A 74 2.16 -9.64 -0.61
N ALA A 75 3.46 -9.59 -0.30
CA ALA A 75 4.52 -9.73 -1.30
C ALA A 75 4.48 -11.10 -1.98
N VAL A 76 4.28 -12.19 -1.22
CA VAL A 76 4.12 -13.53 -1.79
C VAL A 76 2.88 -13.59 -2.70
N VAL A 77 1.75 -13.05 -2.24
CA VAL A 77 0.51 -12.99 -3.03
C VAL A 77 0.72 -12.22 -4.33
N LEU A 78 1.42 -11.08 -4.30
CA LEU A 78 1.76 -10.31 -5.50
C LEU A 78 2.65 -11.09 -6.47
N VAL A 79 3.64 -11.83 -5.98
CA VAL A 79 4.49 -12.69 -6.81
C VAL A 79 3.67 -13.81 -7.46
N VAL A 80 2.78 -14.45 -6.69
CA VAL A 80 1.88 -15.49 -7.23
C VAL A 80 0.98 -14.91 -8.31
N PHE A 81 0.33 -13.77 -8.04
CA PHE A 81 -0.46 -13.08 -9.06
C PHE A 81 0.36 -12.77 -10.30
N PHE A 82 1.55 -12.18 -10.15
CA PHE A 82 2.43 -11.85 -11.27
C PHE A 82 2.79 -13.06 -12.13
N VAL A 83 3.07 -14.21 -11.51
CA VAL A 83 3.35 -15.46 -12.24
C VAL A 83 2.11 -15.92 -13.00
N ILE A 84 0.92 -15.86 -12.38
CA ILE A 84 -0.35 -16.21 -13.03
C ILE A 84 -0.65 -15.28 -14.21
N THR A 85 -0.53 -13.95 -14.05
CA THR A 85 -0.76 -13.01 -15.16
C THR A 85 0.25 -13.22 -16.28
N LYS A 86 1.53 -13.46 -15.95
CA LYS A 86 2.56 -13.75 -16.95
C LYS A 86 2.26 -15.03 -17.74
N GLN A 87 1.75 -16.08 -17.09
CA GLN A 87 1.38 -17.33 -17.77
C GLN A 87 0.13 -17.20 -18.64
N ASN A 88 -0.84 -16.38 -18.23
CA ASN A 88 -2.09 -16.21 -18.95
C ASN A 88 -2.04 -15.23 -20.14
N HIS A 89 -0.87 -14.65 -20.47
CA HIS A 89 -0.71 -13.66 -21.56
C HIS A 89 -1.80 -12.57 -21.58
N LEU A 90 -2.27 -12.14 -20.41
CA LEU A 90 -3.09 -10.94 -20.26
C LEU A 90 -2.22 -9.69 -20.24
#